data_AF-A0A395NGS3-F1
#
_entry.id   AF-A0A395NGS3-F1
#
_cell.length_a   1.000
_cell.length_b   1.000
_cell.length_c   1.000
_cell.angle_alpha   90.00
_cell.angle_beta   90.00
_cell.angle_gamma   90.00
#
_symmetry.space_group_name_H-M   'P 1'
#
loop_
_entity.id
_entity.type
_entity.pdbx_description
1 polymer ?
#
loop_
_entity_poly.entity_id
_entity_poly.type
_entity_poly.pdbx_seq_one_letter_code
_entity_poly.pdbx_strand_id
1 'polypeptide(L)'
;MLYELIAIHLHSLITAAFQVRPGNLTEVKEIAQTVGSLVLKNGGVIRGLSNWGVFSLPKPISIHQMKHTHGHYFVMRYDSSTRVHQDVRTTLRLEPRMIRAAHVKLGDGKLETVSRFGPPKWRTQGSEA
;
A
#
# COMPACT_ATOMS: atom_id res chain seq x y z
N MET A 1 2.85 18.16 -0.22
CA MET A 1 1.54 18.35 0.46
C MET A 1 0.93 16.98 0.77
N LEU A 2 -0.23 16.90 1.44
CA LEU A 2 -0.76 15.66 2.03
C LEU A 2 -2.31 15.69 2.02
N TYR A 3 -2.97 14.58 1.68
CA TYR A 3 -4.43 14.39 1.73
C TYR A 3 -4.74 12.93 2.09
N GLU A 4 -5.78 12.65 2.90
CA GLU A 4 -6.48 11.34 2.93
C GLU A 4 -7.82 11.39 3.71
N LEU A 5 -8.69 10.39 3.48
CA LEU A 5 -9.91 9.97 4.21
C LEU A 5 -10.50 8.76 3.40
N ILE A 6 -11.09 7.63 3.85
CA ILE A 6 -11.45 6.97 5.12
C ILE A 6 -11.34 5.43 4.85
N ALA A 7 -11.08 4.48 5.77
CA ALA A 7 -10.26 4.40 6.99
C ALA A 7 -10.33 2.94 7.52
N ILE A 8 -9.26 2.44 8.15
CA ILE A 8 -9.29 1.40 9.21
C ILE A 8 -8.42 1.93 10.36
N HIS A 9 -8.67 1.46 11.59
CA HIS A 9 -8.51 2.27 12.80
C HIS A 9 -7.07 2.70 13.21
N LEU A 10 -7.02 3.91 13.78
CA LEU A 10 -5.99 4.53 14.62
C LEU A 10 -4.73 5.15 13.96
N HIS A 11 -4.80 6.48 13.84
CA HIS A 11 -3.71 7.47 13.75
C HIS A 11 -2.74 7.38 12.55
N SER A 12 -2.02 8.48 12.33
CA SER A 12 -1.28 8.78 11.10
C SER A 12 -0.24 7.71 10.72
N LEU A 13 0.05 7.61 9.40
CA LEU A 13 1.30 7.21 8.72
C LEU A 13 1.04 6.32 7.49
N ILE A 14 1.78 6.54 6.37
CA ILE A 14 1.62 5.73 5.15
C ILE A 14 1.70 4.24 5.45
N THR A 15 0.61 3.62 5.04
CA THR A 15 0.44 2.23 4.71
C THR A 15 -0.11 2.29 3.29
N ALA A 16 0.73 2.10 2.27
CA ALA A 16 0.23 2.04 0.89
C ALA A 16 -0.46 0.69 0.73
N ALA A 17 -1.74 0.64 1.08
CA ALA A 17 -2.52 -0.58 1.11
C ALA A 17 -2.98 -0.91 -0.30
N PHE A 18 -2.40 -1.96 -0.86
CA PHE A 18 -2.74 -2.49 -2.17
C PHE A 18 -3.67 -3.68 -1.98
N GLN A 19 -4.75 -3.71 -2.75
CA GLN A 19 -5.71 -4.79 -2.76
C GLN A 19 -5.77 -5.41 -4.16
N VAL A 20 -5.18 -6.59 -4.30
CA VAL A 20 -5.19 -7.39 -5.53
C VAL A 20 -6.36 -8.37 -5.51
N ARG A 21 -6.79 -8.85 -6.67
CA ARG A 21 -7.74 -9.96 -6.77
C ARG A 21 -7.21 -11.20 -6.02
N PRO A 22 -8.03 -11.89 -5.22
CA PRO A 22 -7.62 -13.12 -4.56
C PRO A 22 -7.57 -14.26 -5.58
N GLY A 23 -6.54 -15.12 -5.48
CA GLY A 23 -6.41 -16.33 -6.31
C GLY A 23 -4.98 -16.67 -6.71
N ASN A 24 -4.09 -15.68 -6.83
CA ASN A 24 -2.73 -15.89 -7.36
C ASN A 24 -1.67 -15.05 -6.61
N LEU A 25 -0.80 -15.72 -5.85
CA LEU A 25 0.33 -15.07 -5.17
C LEU A 25 1.35 -14.44 -6.14
N THR A 26 1.45 -14.98 -7.37
CA THR A 26 2.35 -14.47 -8.40
C THR A 26 1.95 -13.08 -8.87
N GLU A 27 0.65 -12.79 -9.01
CA GLU A 27 0.16 -11.44 -9.37
C GLU A 27 0.55 -10.39 -8.32
N VAL A 28 0.41 -10.74 -7.04
CA VAL A 28 0.80 -9.86 -5.93
C VAL A 28 2.31 -9.63 -5.93
N LYS A 29 3.11 -10.67 -6.22
CA LYS A 29 4.57 -10.55 -6.39
C LYS A 29 4.94 -9.67 -7.58
N GLU A 30 4.31 -9.86 -8.74
CA GLU A 30 4.54 -9.07 -9.96
C GLU A 30 4.23 -7.58 -9.75
N ILE A 31 3.10 -7.27 -9.10
CA ILE A 31 2.70 -5.89 -8.81
C ILE A 31 3.67 -5.25 -7.79
N ALA A 32 4.02 -5.97 -6.71
CA ALA A 32 4.99 -5.50 -5.72
C ALA A 32 6.39 -5.30 -6.34
N GLN A 33 6.83 -6.20 -7.23
CA GLN A 33 8.10 -6.09 -7.95
C GLN A 33 8.09 -4.93 -8.96
N THR A 34 6.96 -4.67 -9.61
CA THR A 34 6.78 -3.55 -10.54
C THR A 34 6.86 -2.20 -9.80
N VAL A 35 6.08 -2.03 -8.72
CA VAL A 35 6.12 -0.82 -7.89
C VAL A 35 7.49 -0.63 -7.24
N GLY A 36 8.08 -1.69 -6.69
CA GLY A 36 9.39 -1.63 -6.06
C GLY A 36 10.49 -1.26 -7.05
N SER A 37 10.47 -1.83 -8.25
CA SER A 37 11.39 -1.45 -9.34
C SER A 37 11.22 0.00 -9.75
N LEU A 38 9.98 0.51 -9.84
CA LEU A 38 9.71 1.90 -10.21
C LEU A 38 10.23 2.89 -9.15
N VAL A 39 10.07 2.56 -7.86
CA VAL A 39 10.64 3.34 -6.75
C VAL A 39 12.17 3.35 -6.80
N LEU A 40 12.79 2.16 -6.82
CA LEU A 40 14.26 2.01 -6.77
C LEU A 40 14.96 2.64 -7.97
N LYS A 41 14.44 2.44 -9.20
CA LYS A 41 15.02 3.01 -10.43
C LYS A 41 15.01 4.54 -10.48
N ASN A 42 14.16 5.19 -9.69
CA ASN A 42 14.08 6.65 -9.59
C ASN A 42 14.65 7.20 -8.27
N GLY A 43 15.58 6.45 -7.64
CA GLY A 43 16.30 6.90 -6.43
C GLY A 43 15.45 6.92 -5.15
N GLY A 44 14.29 6.26 -5.15
CA GLY A 44 13.51 6.04 -3.94
C GLY A 44 14.02 4.85 -3.12
N VAL A 45 13.75 4.84 -1.82
CA VAL A 45 14.19 3.80 -0.87
C VAL A 45 12.97 3.06 -0.32
N ILE A 46 12.99 1.73 -0.37
CA ILE A 46 11.94 0.89 0.22
C ILE A 46 12.30 0.60 1.68
N ARG A 47 11.51 1.09 2.64
CA ARG A 47 11.67 0.81 4.09
C ARG A 47 11.07 -0.53 4.53
N GLY A 48 10.20 -1.12 3.71
CA GLY A 48 9.68 -2.47 3.97
C GLY A 48 8.49 -2.84 3.10
N LEU A 49 8.32 -4.14 2.91
CA LEU A 49 7.17 -4.78 2.27
C LEU A 49 6.57 -5.78 3.25
N SER A 50 5.24 -5.79 3.39
CA SER A 50 4.54 -6.71 4.27
C SER A 50 3.29 -7.25 3.60
N ASN A 51 3.25 -8.56 3.44
CA ASN A 51 2.05 -9.30 3.03
C ASN A 51 1.11 -9.37 4.24
N TRP A 52 -0.16 -8.97 4.06
CA TRP A 52 -1.18 -9.09 5.11
C TRP A 52 -2.12 -10.28 4.86
N GLY A 53 -2.24 -10.74 3.62
CA GLY A 53 -3.04 -11.92 3.24
C GLY A 53 -4.40 -11.56 2.65
N VAL A 54 -5.25 -12.58 2.47
CA VAL A 54 -6.60 -12.41 1.90
C VAL A 54 -7.60 -12.09 3.02
N PHE A 55 -8.31 -10.98 2.90
CA PHE A 55 -9.40 -10.59 3.79
C PHE A 55 -10.66 -10.25 3.01
N SER A 56 -11.81 -10.30 3.68
CA SER A 56 -13.07 -9.81 3.15
C SER A 56 -13.05 -8.29 2.96
N LEU A 57 -13.75 -7.83 1.93
CA LEU A 57 -13.89 -6.41 1.61
C LEU A 57 -14.88 -5.72 2.56
N PRO A 58 -14.62 -4.49 3.04
CA PRO A 58 -15.58 -3.74 3.87
C PRO A 58 -16.94 -3.48 3.20
N LYS A 59 -16.97 -3.43 1.86
CA LYS A 59 -18.17 -3.47 1.01
C LYS A 59 -17.80 -4.20 -0.29
N PRO A 60 -18.66 -5.07 -0.87
CA PRO A 60 -18.37 -5.69 -2.16
C PRO A 60 -18.14 -4.66 -3.26
N ILE A 61 -17.14 -4.89 -4.11
CA ILE A 61 -16.73 -3.96 -5.19
C ILE A 61 -16.94 -4.64 -6.54
N SER A 62 -17.72 -4.02 -7.42
CA SER A 62 -17.90 -4.45 -8.81
C SER A 62 -16.88 -3.75 -9.70
N ILE A 63 -15.90 -4.48 -10.23
CA ILE A 63 -14.82 -3.99 -11.10
C ILE A 63 -14.59 -5.00 -12.23
N HIS A 64 -14.32 -4.52 -13.46
CA HIS A 64 -14.13 -5.35 -14.65
C HIS A 64 -15.21 -6.46 -14.83
N GLN A 65 -16.49 -6.07 -14.66
CA GLN A 65 -17.66 -6.96 -14.71
C GLN A 65 -17.70 -8.11 -13.68
N MET A 66 -16.83 -8.10 -12.65
CA MET A 66 -16.83 -9.07 -11.56
C MET A 66 -17.10 -8.41 -10.21
N LYS A 67 -17.85 -9.10 -9.35
CA LYS A 67 -18.14 -8.67 -7.97
C LYS A 67 -17.13 -9.28 -7.00
N HIS A 68 -16.16 -8.49 -6.57
CA HIS A 68 -15.18 -8.90 -5.57
C HIS A 68 -15.76 -8.75 -4.15
N THR A 69 -15.68 -9.81 -3.36
CA THR A 69 -16.04 -9.85 -1.93
C THR A 69 -14.83 -10.00 -1.01
N HIS A 70 -13.68 -10.35 -1.57
CA HIS A 70 -12.40 -10.54 -0.89
C HIS A 70 -11.29 -9.88 -1.71
N GLY A 71 -10.17 -9.58 -1.06
CA GLY A 71 -8.97 -9.05 -1.70
C GLY A 71 -7.72 -9.53 -0.99
N HIS A 72 -6.63 -9.68 -1.74
CA HIS A 72 -5.31 -9.92 -1.15
C HIS A 72 -4.67 -8.56 -0.84
N TYR A 73 -4.52 -8.28 0.46
CA TYR A 73 -3.90 -7.07 0.98
C TYR A 73 -2.39 -7.23 1.14
N PHE A 74 -1.63 -6.27 0.65
CA PHE A 74 -0.22 -6.09 0.98
C PHE A 74 0.13 -4.60 1.10
N VAL A 75 1.24 -4.31 1.77
CA VAL A 75 1.68 -2.95 2.06
C VAL A 75 3.15 -2.78 1.74
N MET A 76 3.48 -1.73 0.97
CA MET A 76 4.85 -1.26 0.80
C MET A 76 5.00 0.11 1.46
N ARG A 77 6.09 0.30 2.20
CA ARG A 77 6.52 1.61 2.70
C ARG A 77 7.80 2.01 1.99
N TYR A 78 7.80 3.18 1.39
CA TYR A 78 8.95 3.74 0.69
C TYR A 78 9.02 5.27 0.88
N ASP A 79 10.21 5.82 0.67
CA ASP A 79 10.45 7.23 0.46
C ASP A 79 10.78 7.47 -1.02
N SER A 80 10.22 8.51 -1.62
CA SER A 80 10.54 8.95 -2.97
C SER A 80 10.18 10.43 -3.14
N SER A 81 10.57 11.02 -4.27
CA SER A 81 10.01 12.31 -4.67
C SER A 81 8.49 12.23 -4.91
N THR A 82 7.81 13.37 -4.86
CA THR A 82 6.37 13.49 -5.16
C THR A 82 6.03 13.06 -6.58
N ARG A 83 6.95 13.26 -7.53
CA ARG A 83 6.83 12.79 -8.92
C ARG A 83 6.74 11.26 -8.98
N VAL A 84 7.74 10.57 -8.42
CA VAL A 84 7.80 9.09 -8.40
C VAL A 84 6.59 8.48 -7.68
N HIS A 85 6.10 9.13 -6.61
CA HIS A 85 4.87 8.70 -5.95
C HIS A 85 3.62 8.83 -6.85
N GLN A 86 3.53 9.89 -7.65
CA GLN A 86 2.46 10.08 -8.63
C GLN A 86 2.60 9.12 -9.82
N ASP A 87 3.81 8.80 -10.26
CA ASP A 87 4.07 7.79 -11.28
C ASP A 87 3.61 6.41 -10.78
N VAL A 88 4.02 6.00 -9.58
CA VAL A 88 3.56 4.77 -8.89
C VAL A 88 2.03 4.72 -8.80
N ARG A 89 1.38 5.79 -8.32
CA ARG A 89 -0.09 5.89 -8.25
C ARG A 89 -0.75 5.76 -9.62
N THR A 90 -0.10 6.21 -10.69
CA THR A 90 -0.60 6.12 -12.06
C THR A 90 -0.49 4.70 -12.60
N THR A 91 0.66 4.04 -12.42
CA THR A 91 0.85 2.61 -12.76
C THR A 91 -0.19 1.73 -12.08
N LEU A 92 -0.40 1.91 -10.76
CA LEU A 92 -1.35 1.13 -9.97
C LEU A 92 -2.82 1.33 -10.37
N ARG A 93 -3.17 2.50 -10.92
CA ARG A 93 -4.52 2.78 -11.44
C ARG A 93 -4.77 2.13 -12.81
N LEU A 94 -3.70 1.79 -13.53
CA LEU A 94 -3.75 1.13 -14.84
C LEU A 94 -3.62 -0.39 -14.75
N GLU A 95 -3.23 -0.93 -13.60
CA GLU A 95 -3.10 -2.37 -13.33
C GLU A 95 -4.47 -3.05 -13.20
N PRO A 96 -4.94 -3.86 -14.19
CA PRO A 96 -6.28 -4.44 -14.17
C PRO A 96 -6.51 -5.45 -13.04
N ARG A 97 -5.45 -6.03 -12.45
CA ARG A 97 -5.53 -6.95 -11.30
C ARG A 97 -5.68 -6.21 -9.96
N MET A 98 -5.49 -4.89 -9.94
CA MET A 98 -5.71 -4.04 -8.77
C MET A 98 -7.22 -3.80 -8.58
N ILE A 99 -7.76 -4.15 -7.41
CA ILE A 99 -9.12 -3.76 -7.01
C ILE A 99 -9.09 -2.34 -6.43
N ARG A 100 -8.10 -2.03 -5.58
CA ARG A 100 -7.91 -0.69 -5.00
C ARG A 100 -6.49 -0.48 -4.49
N ALA A 101 -5.93 0.70 -4.74
CA ALA A 101 -4.71 1.17 -4.08
C ALA A 101 -5.03 2.39 -3.20
N ALA A 102 -4.59 2.38 -1.94
CA ALA A 102 -4.64 3.51 -1.03
C ALA A 102 -3.26 4.17 -0.89
N HIS A 103 -3.23 5.50 -0.75
CA HIS A 103 -2.01 6.30 -0.72
C HIS A 103 -2.14 7.45 0.29
N VAL A 104 -1.08 7.68 1.06
CA VAL A 104 -0.95 8.71 2.12
C VAL A 104 0.45 9.37 1.97
N LYS A 105 0.82 10.37 2.79
CA LYS A 105 2.25 10.67 3.10
C LYS A 105 2.58 10.41 4.60
N LEU A 106 3.85 10.14 4.92
CA LEU A 106 4.35 9.89 6.29
C LEU A 106 4.63 11.23 6.99
N GLY A 107 4.24 11.33 8.26
CA GLY A 107 4.68 12.38 9.19
C GLY A 107 4.22 13.81 8.85
N ASP A 108 4.52 14.70 9.79
CA ASP A 108 4.41 16.15 9.64
C ASP A 108 5.37 16.67 8.56
N GLY A 109 6.57 16.10 8.48
CA GLY A 109 7.64 16.50 7.58
C GLY A 109 8.96 16.77 8.31
N LYS A 110 9.00 16.62 9.63
CA LYS A 110 10.23 16.72 10.41
C LYS A 110 11.01 15.40 10.39
N LEU A 111 12.34 15.51 10.45
CA LEU A 111 13.24 14.36 10.49
C LEU A 111 13.09 13.53 11.77
N GLU A 112 12.80 14.18 12.91
CA GLU A 112 12.56 13.52 14.22
C GLU A 112 11.37 12.54 14.21
N THR A 113 10.39 12.84 13.35
CA THR A 113 9.18 12.04 13.12
C THR A 113 9.53 10.93 12.13
N VAL A 114 10.05 11.31 10.96
CA VAL A 114 10.29 10.42 9.81
C VAL A 114 11.30 9.30 10.10
N SER A 115 12.33 9.56 10.91
CA SER A 115 13.36 8.56 11.25
C SER A 115 12.82 7.37 12.05
N ARG A 116 11.68 7.51 12.75
CA ARG A 116 11.10 6.47 13.60
C ARG A 116 10.34 5.39 12.82
N PHE A 117 10.21 5.52 11.49
CA PHE A 117 9.36 4.64 10.69
C PHE A 117 10.12 3.51 10.03
N GLY A 118 10.29 2.42 10.78
CA GLY A 118 10.66 1.11 10.23
C GLY A 118 9.60 0.50 9.30
N PRO A 119 9.67 -0.82 9.03
CA PRO A 119 8.75 -1.51 8.12
C PRO A 119 7.27 -1.40 8.59
N PRO A 120 6.30 -1.56 7.66
CA PRO A 120 4.88 -1.46 8.00
C PRO A 120 4.43 -2.66 8.86
N LYS A 121 4.17 -2.43 10.15
CA LYS A 121 3.67 -3.47 11.07
C LYS A 121 2.18 -3.73 10.87
N TRP A 122 1.77 -5.00 10.85
CA TRP A 122 0.37 -5.43 10.88
C TRP A 122 -0.10 -5.60 12.33
N ARG A 123 -1.34 -5.20 12.65
CA ARG A 123 -1.91 -5.31 14.01
C ARG A 123 -2.54 -6.70 14.23
N THR A 124 -1.72 -7.75 14.26
CA THR A 124 -2.12 -9.09 14.75
C THR A 124 -1.27 -9.61 15.90
N GLN A 125 -0.10 -9.03 16.15
CA GLN A 125 0.50 -9.08 17.49
C GLN A 125 -0.12 -7.93 18.29
N GLY A 126 -0.82 -8.28 19.37
CA GLY A 126 -1.29 -7.30 20.34
C GLY A 126 -0.09 -6.66 21.05
N SER A 127 -0.27 -5.42 21.49
CA SER A 127 0.53 -4.92 22.61
C SER A 127 0.04 -5.62 23.87
N GLU A 128 0.77 -6.64 24.31
CA GLU A 128 0.84 -6.95 25.73
C GLU A 128 1.43 -5.71 26.45
N ALA A 129 1.04 -5.51 27.71
CA ALA A 129 1.09 -4.23 28.41
C ALA A 129 2.50 -3.83 28.92
#